data_AF-A0A7M3BVF4-F1
#
_entry.id   AF-A0A7M3BVF4-F1
#
_cell.length_a   1.000
_cell.length_b   1.000
_cell.length_c   1.000
_cell.angle_alpha   90.00
_cell.angle_beta   90.00
_cell.angle_gamma   90.00
#
_symmetry.space_group_name_H-M   'P 1'
#
loop_
_entity.id
_entity.type
_entity.pdbx_description
1 polymer ?
#
loop_
_entity_poly.entity_id
_entity_poly.type
_entity_poly.pdbx_seq_one_letter_code
_entity_poly.pdbx_strand_id
1 'polypeptide(L)' 'MSTRDLHTLQSETTPEGEQTLIPGVRPITIRDRLSHLMDAPMRPRAAQKPLDIGLFDEAARNQLDLF' A
#
# COMPACT_ATOMS: atom_id res chain seq x y z
N MET A 1 20.04 -13.59 21.79
CA MET A 1 18.75 -14.04 21.22
C MET A 1 17.65 -13.48 22.10
N SER A 2 16.97 -12.42 21.63
CA SER A 2 15.97 -11.70 22.43
C SER A 2 14.74 -12.60 22.63
N THR A 3 14.39 -12.83 23.89
CA THR A 3 13.18 -13.51 24.34
C THR A 3 11.97 -12.87 23.66
N ARG A 4 11.21 -13.66 22.89
CA ARG A 4 9.92 -13.24 22.34
C ARG A 4 9.01 -12.96 23.53
N ASP A 5 8.63 -11.70 23.74
CA ASP A 5 7.58 -11.36 24.70
C ASP A 5 6.33 -12.17 24.35
N LEU A 6 5.93 -13.06 25.26
CA LEU A 6 4.75 -13.91 25.16
C LEU A 6 3.50 -13.11 25.53
N HIS A 7 3.34 -11.91 24.96
CA HIS A 7 2.04 -11.27 24.98
C HIS A 7 1.10 -12.11 24.10
N THR A 8 -0.03 -12.54 24.67
CA THR A 8 -1.08 -13.24 23.93
C THR A 8 -1.38 -12.45 22.66
N LEU A 9 -1.17 -13.08 21.50
CA LEU A 9 -1.38 -12.44 20.21
C LEU A 9 -2.85 -12.04 20.11
N GLN A 10 -3.11 -10.77 19.78
CA GLN A 10 -4.45 -10.34 19.46
C GLN A 10 -4.86 -11.04 18.16
N SER A 11 -5.92 -11.86 18.22
CA SER A 11 -6.46 -12.64 17.10
C SER A 11 -7.87 -12.20 16.78
N GLU A 12 -8.24 -12.25 15.50
CA GLU A 12 -9.61 -12.10 15.01
C GLU A 12 -9.93 -13.15 13.95
N THR A 13 -11.17 -13.66 13.97
CA THR A 13 -11.67 -14.55 12.92
C THR A 13 -12.10 -13.73 11.71
N THR A 14 -11.54 -14.03 10.54
CA THR A 14 -11.87 -13.42 9.24
C THR A 14 -12.36 -14.48 8.26
N PRO A 15 -13.00 -14.12 7.13
CA PRO A 15 -13.32 -15.07 6.05
C PRO A 15 -12.10 -15.86 5.54
N GLU A 16 -10.90 -15.30 5.67
CA GLU A 16 -9.63 -15.90 5.29
C GLU A 16 -9.03 -16.81 6.38
N GLY A 17 -9.61 -16.85 7.58
CA GLY A 17 -9.17 -17.64 8.73
C GLY A 17 -8.85 -16.81 9.98
N GLU A 18 -8.17 -17.43 10.95
CA GLU A 18 -7.67 -16.75 12.15
C GLU A 18 -6.48 -15.86 11.81
N GLN A 19 -6.65 -14.55 12.02
CA GLN A 19 -5.64 -13.54 11.72
C GLN A 19 -5.11 -12.96 13.02
N THR A 20 -3.80 -12.77 13.14
CA THR A 20 -3.17 -12.20 14.33
C THR A 20 -2.40 -10.92 14.01
N LEU A 21 -2.37 -10.00 14.97
CA LEU A 21 -1.49 -8.84 14.87
C LEU A 21 -0.03 -9.24 15.09
N ILE A 22 0.84 -8.74 14.21
CA ILE A 22 2.28 -8.96 14.32
C ILE A 22 2.82 -8.19 15.54
N PRO A 23 3.52 -8.84 16.48
CA PRO A 23 4.12 -8.17 17.63
C PRO A 23 5.01 -6.99 17.24
N GLY A 24 4.87 -5.87 17.94
CA GLY A 24 5.62 -4.64 17.66
C GLY A 24 5.09 -3.81 16.49
N VAL A 25 4.09 -4.28 15.76
CA VAL A 25 3.45 -3.54 14.67
C VAL A 25 2.10 -2.98 15.14
N ARG A 26 1.99 -1.65 15.21
CA ARG A 26 0.73 -0.98 15.57
C ARG A 26 -0.26 -1.02 14.39
N PRO A 27 -1.53 -1.39 14.61
CA PRO A 27 -2.57 -1.31 13.57
C PRO A 27 -2.77 0.12 13.06
N ILE A 28 -3.09 0.25 11.78
CA ILE A 28 -3.41 1.54 11.15
C ILE A 28 -4.86 1.90 11.48
N THR A 29 -5.06 2.97 12.23
CA THR A 29 -6.39 3.48 12.59
C THR A 29 -6.97 4.38 11.50
N ILE A 30 -8.28 4.67 11.57
CA ILE A 30 -8.93 5.66 10.69
C ILE A 30 -8.25 7.03 10.82
N ARG A 31 -7.90 7.44 12.05
CA ARG A 31 -7.18 8.69 12.29
C ARG A 31 -5.85 8.73 11.55
N ASP A 32 -5.07 7.66 11.62
CA ASP A 32 -3.77 7.56 10.92
C ASP A 32 -3.95 7.72 9.40
N ARG A 33 -4.99 7.09 8.83
CA ARG A 33 -5.32 7.23 7.40
C ARG A 33 -5.68 8.67 7.02
N LEU A 34 -6.48 9.34 7.85
CA LEU A 34 -6.90 10.73 7.61
C LEU A 34 -5.74 11.71 7.74
N SER A 35 -4.89 11.57 8.77
CA SER A 35 -3.69 12.40 8.92
C SER A 35 -2.75 12.22 7.73
N HIS A 36 -2.49 10.99 7.30
CA HIS A 36 -1.65 10.74 6.12
C HIS A 36 -2.23 11.34 4.83
N LEU A 37 -3.56 11.38 4.69
CA LEU A 37 -4.23 12.04 3.57
C LEU A 37 -4.06 13.57 3.61
N MET A 38 -4.16 14.17 4.80
CA MET A 38 -3.99 15.61 5.00
C MET A 38 -2.55 16.05 4.75
N ASP A 39 -1.58 15.22 5.14
CA ASP A 39 -0.13 15.48 5.00
C ASP A 39 0.39 15.23 3.58
N ALA A 40 -0.46 14.79 2.64
CA ALA A 40 -0.08 14.51 1.26
C ALA A 40 -0.60 15.60 0.30
N PRO A 41 -0.02 16.82 0.29
CA PRO A 41 -0.48 17.94 -0.55
C PRO A 41 -0.33 17.67 -2.06
N MET A 42 0.40 16.62 -2.46
CA MET A 42 0.72 16.30 -3.87
C MET A 42 0.17 14.93 -4.30
N ARG A 43 -0.99 14.50 -3.79
CA ARG A 43 -1.63 13.30 -4.35
C ARG A 43 -2.20 13.58 -5.75
N PRO A 44 -1.94 12.72 -6.74
CA PRO A 44 -2.58 12.81 -8.05
C PRO A 44 -4.10 12.82 -7.88
N ARG A 45 -4.78 13.80 -8.49
CA ARG A 45 -6.25 13.86 -8.51
C ARG A 45 -6.87 12.90 -9.52
N ALA A 46 -6.04 12.36 -10.41
CA ALA A 46 -6.40 11.39 -11.42
C ALA A 46 -5.49 10.17 -11.28
N ALA A 47 -5.96 9.00 -11.72
CA ALA A 47 -5.13 7.81 -11.80
C ALA A 47 -3.86 8.13 -12.61
N GLN A 48 -2.70 7.72 -12.10
CA GLN A 48 -1.47 7.79 -12.87
C GLN A 48 -1.65 6.89 -14.09
N LYS A 49 -1.40 7.46 -15.28
CA LYS A 49 -1.39 6.68 -16.51
C LYS A 49 -0.29 5.61 -16.41
N PRO A 50 -0.52 4.40 -16.93
CA PRO A 50 0.53 3.40 -17.04
C PRO A 50 1.78 4.00 -17.70
N LEU A 51 2.96 3.67 -17.16
CA LEU A 51 4.24 4.12 -17.70
C LEU A 51 4.76 3.09 -18.72
N ASP A 52 3.87 2.65 -19.60
CA ASP A 52 4.11 1.62 -20.62
C ASP A 52 4.32 2.23 -22.02
N ILE A 53 4.03 3.52 -22.20
CA ILE A 53 4.23 4.23 -23.46
C ILE A 53 5.69 4.11 -23.92
N GLY A 54 5.90 3.50 -25.09
CA GLY A 54 7.23 3.26 -25.67
C GLY A 54 7.86 1.91 -25.29
N LEU A 55 7.15 1.03 -24.56
CA LEU A 55 7.60 -0.34 -24.31
C LEU A 55 7.56 -1.15 -25.61
N PHE A 56 8.66 -1.85 -25.93
CA PHE A 56 8.90 -2.50 -27.23
C PHE A 56 7.85 -3.55 -27.65
N ASP A 57 7.12 -4.12 -26.69
CA ASP A 57 6.14 -5.18 -26.96
C ASP A 57 4.69 -4.68 -26.81
N GLU A 58 4.32 -4.18 -25.62
CA GLU A 58 2.92 -3.92 -25.27
C GLU A 58 2.36 -2.59 -25.79
N ALA A 59 3.20 -1.55 -25.96
CA ALA A 59 2.77 -0.21 -26.37
C ALA A 59 3.65 0.42 -27.47
N ALA A 60 4.35 -0.40 -28.26
CA ALA A 60 5.34 0.04 -29.26
C ALA A 60 4.81 1.03 -30.30
N ARG A 61 3.49 1.01 -30.56
CA ARG A 61 2.83 1.91 -31.53
C ARG A 61 2.24 3.17 -30.91
N ASN A 62 2.30 3.33 -29.58
CA ASN A 62 1.76 4.47 -28.86
C ASN A 62 2.86 5.48 -28.49
N GLN A 63 3.95 5.52 -29.26
CA GLN A 63 5.07 6.44 -29.01
C GLN A 63 4.59 7.89 -29.20
N LEU A 64 4.86 8.73 -28.20
CA LEU A 64 4.58 10.17 -28.29
C LEU A 64 5.50 10.78 -29.35
N ASP A 65 4.96 11.66 -30.19
CA ASP A 65 5.76 12.42 -31.14
C ASP A 65 6.69 13.37 -30.38
N LEU A 66 7.94 13.49 -30.85
CA LEU A 66 8.99 14.15 -30.08
C LEU A 66 9.00 15.68 -30.24
N PHE A 67 8.15 16.25 -31.12
CA PHE A 67 8.10 17.69 -31.41
C PHE A 67 6.69 18.17 -31.76
#